data_AF-A0A5S3USZ3-F1
#
_entry.id   AF-A0A5S3USZ3-F1
#
_cell.length_a   1.000
_cell.length_b   1.000
_cell.length_c   1.000
_cell.angle_alpha   90.00
_cell.angle_beta   90.00
_cell.angle_gamma   90.00
#
_symmetry.space_group_name_H-M   'P 1'
#
loop_
_entity.id
_entity.type
_entity.pdbx_description
1 polymer ?
#
loop_
_entity_poly.entity_id
_entity_poly.type
_entity_poly.pdbx_seq_one_letter_code
_entity_poly.pdbx_strand_id
1 'polypeptide(L)'
;MKLASFKFAFGISLLLFNAFAFAEGWTVATRITSVGQYGSNSTFFTTEANVSQCGDKKKLFFLTSDATDPDKFYSTLLMAYASGKRMKVYLHDPVVCGPENAQKINAANFFYVFD
;
A
#
# COMPACT_ATOMS: atom_id res chain seq x y z
N MET A 1 48.48 -8.01 1.47
CA MET A 1 47.10 -7.94 2.01
C MET A 1 46.50 -6.59 1.68
N LYS A 2 45.48 -6.51 0.79
CA LYS A 2 44.50 -5.41 0.61
C LYS A 2 43.95 -5.42 -0.83
N LEU A 3 43.18 -6.46 -1.18
CA LEU A 3 42.37 -6.45 -2.41
C LEU A 3 41.04 -7.20 -2.24
N ALA A 4 40.93 -8.06 -1.22
CA ALA A 4 39.73 -8.85 -0.95
C ALA A 4 38.58 -8.06 -0.31
N SER A 5 38.83 -6.89 0.29
CA SER A 5 37.82 -6.12 1.03
C SER A 5 36.91 -5.27 0.13
N PHE A 6 37.29 -4.97 -1.11
CA PHE A 6 36.53 -4.05 -1.97
C PHE A 6 35.37 -4.71 -2.72
N LYS A 7 35.41 -6.03 -2.92
CA LYS A 7 34.32 -6.77 -3.59
C LYS A 7 33.13 -7.05 -2.68
N PHE A 8 33.32 -7.03 -1.36
CA PHE A 8 32.27 -7.36 -0.40
C PHE A 8 31.27 -6.20 -0.19
N ALA A 9 31.73 -4.96 -0.28
CA ALA A 9 30.87 -3.78 -0.09
C ALA A 9 29.85 -3.59 -1.23
N PHE A 10 30.19 -3.99 -2.45
CA PHE A 10 29.29 -3.84 -3.61
C PHE A 10 28.13 -4.84 -3.58
N GLY A 11 28.35 -6.06 -3.07
CA GLY A 11 27.31 -7.07 -2.94
C GLY A 11 26.26 -6.74 -1.87
N ILE A 12 26.67 -6.11 -0.77
CA ILE A 12 25.74 -5.68 0.30
C ILE A 12 24.90 -4.48 -0.15
N SER A 13 25.47 -3.57 -0.94
CA SER A 13 24.73 -2.43 -1.50
C SER A 13 23.60 -2.91 -2.42
N LEU A 14 23.85 -3.89 -3.30
CA LEU A 14 22.82 -4.46 -4.19
C LEU A 14 21.72 -5.22 -3.44
N LEU A 15 22.02 -5.86 -2.30
CA LEU A 15 21.02 -6.52 -1.46
C LEU A 15 20.12 -5.52 -0.73
N LEU A 16 20.63 -4.33 -0.38
CA LEU A 16 19.84 -3.28 0.28
C LEU A 16 18.84 -2.60 -0.66
N PHE A 17 19.14 -2.49 -1.96
CA PHE A 17 18.20 -1.91 -2.93
C PHE A 17 16.96 -2.79 -3.21
N ASN A 18 16.98 -4.07 -2.84
CA ASN A 18 15.82 -4.96 -2.99
C ASN A 18 14.73 -4.75 -1.91
N ALA A 19 15.00 -3.98 -0.86
CA ALA A 19 14.03 -3.76 0.21
C ALA A 19 12.98 -2.67 -0.11
N PHE A 20 13.22 -1.82 -1.12
CA PHE A 20 12.35 -0.68 -1.44
C PHE A 20 12.07 -0.50 -2.93
N ALA A 21 12.20 -1.57 -3.73
CA ALA A 21 11.63 -1.59 -5.06
C ALA A 21 10.10 -1.77 -4.93
N PHE A 22 9.38 -0.67 -4.70
CA PHE A 22 7.95 -0.64 -5.00
C PHE A 22 7.84 -0.89 -6.51
N ALA A 23 7.40 -2.09 -6.90
CA ALA A 23 7.02 -2.36 -8.27
C ALA A 23 5.99 -1.29 -8.67
N GLU A 24 6.37 -0.46 -9.65
CA GLU A 24 5.74 0.84 -10.00
C GLU A 24 4.25 0.92 -9.64
N GLY A 25 3.94 1.65 -8.57
CA GLY A 25 2.59 1.95 -8.11
C GLY A 25 1.90 0.90 -7.22
N TRP A 26 2.32 -0.37 -7.21
CA TRP A 26 1.68 -1.39 -6.34
C TRP A 26 2.27 -1.41 -4.93
N THR A 27 1.42 -1.60 -3.92
CA THR A 27 1.88 -1.89 -2.57
C THR A 27 2.47 -3.30 -2.47
N VAL A 28 3.33 -3.50 -1.46
CA VAL A 28 3.63 -4.87 -1.01
C VAL A 28 2.36 -5.55 -0.48
N ALA A 29 2.31 -6.88 -0.54
CA ALA A 29 1.17 -7.63 -0.03
C ALA A 29 1.11 -7.48 1.50
N THR A 30 0.01 -6.92 2.02
CA THR A 30 -0.12 -6.59 3.43
C THR A 30 -1.52 -6.86 3.95
N ARG A 31 -1.64 -7.15 5.25
CA ARG A 31 -2.94 -7.34 5.90
C ARG A 31 -3.55 -6.01 6.26
N ILE A 32 -4.87 -5.93 6.15
CA ILE A 32 -5.64 -4.80 6.66
C ILE A 32 -5.85 -5.03 8.16
N THR A 33 -5.56 -4.01 8.97
CA THR A 33 -5.74 -4.06 10.43
C THR A 33 -6.92 -3.23 10.91
N SER A 34 -7.40 -2.28 10.08
CA SER A 34 -8.63 -1.55 10.32
C SER A 34 -9.22 -1.03 9.01
N VAL A 35 -10.54 -0.90 8.99
CA VAL A 35 -11.30 -0.22 7.93
C VAL A 35 -12.22 0.78 8.62
N GLY A 36 -12.26 2.02 8.12
CA GLY A 36 -13.09 3.08 8.65
C GLY A 36 -13.64 3.95 7.54
N GLN A 37 -14.74 4.66 7.82
CA GLN A 37 -15.26 5.71 6.95
C GLN A 37 -15.05 7.06 7.61
N TYR A 38 -14.66 8.04 6.81
CA TYR A 38 -14.56 9.44 7.24
C TYR A 38 -15.51 10.27 6.38
N GLY A 39 -16.53 10.83 7.01
CA GLY A 39 -17.65 11.44 6.30
C GLY A 39 -18.39 10.44 5.39
N SER A 40 -19.18 10.96 4.46
CA SER A 40 -19.98 10.14 3.53
C SER A 40 -19.20 9.67 2.29
N ASN A 41 -18.03 10.25 2.01
CA ASN A 41 -17.40 10.17 0.69
C ASN A 41 -16.00 9.55 0.69
N SER A 42 -15.47 9.14 1.84
CA SER A 42 -14.11 8.60 1.93
C SER A 42 -13.99 7.42 2.87
N THR A 43 -13.29 6.40 2.41
CA THR A 43 -12.97 5.20 3.19
C THR A 43 -11.47 5.16 3.44
N PHE A 44 -11.11 4.92 4.69
CA PHE A 44 -9.75 4.76 5.17
C PHE A 44 -9.51 3.32 5.57
N PHE A 45 -8.29 2.87 5.40
CA PHE A 45 -7.87 1.58 5.93
C PHE A 45 -6.42 1.62 6.35
N THR A 46 -6.11 0.88 7.41
CA THR A 46 -4.77 0.74 7.95
C THR A 46 -4.22 -0.63 7.57
N THR A 47 -2.96 -0.65 7.20
CA THR A 47 -2.21 -1.85 6.83
C THR A 47 -1.21 -2.22 7.92
N GLU A 48 -0.84 -3.49 7.98
CA GLU A 48 0.20 -3.98 8.88
C GLU A 48 1.58 -3.39 8.52
N ALA A 49 1.88 -3.35 7.21
CA ALA A 49 3.14 -2.89 6.67
C ALA A 49 3.12 -1.39 6.30
N ASN A 50 4.31 -0.79 6.23
CA ASN A 50 4.50 0.58 5.76
C ASN A 50 4.44 0.60 4.22
N VAL A 51 3.30 1.03 3.66
CA VAL A 51 3.02 1.03 2.22
C VAL A 51 2.78 2.42 1.64
N SER A 52 2.50 3.41 2.49
CA SER A 52 2.25 4.79 2.11
C SER A 52 3.54 5.60 2.07
N GLN A 53 3.59 6.55 1.13
CA GLN A 53 4.65 7.53 0.97
C GLN A 53 4.32 8.84 1.73
N CYS A 54 3.08 9.02 2.19
CA CYS A 54 2.64 10.16 2.98
C CYS A 54 3.10 10.07 4.46
N GLY A 55 2.67 11.02 5.30
CA GLY A 55 3.09 11.09 6.71
C GLY A 55 2.71 9.86 7.52
N ASP A 56 1.50 9.32 7.31
CA ASP A 56 1.11 8.03 7.88
C ASP A 56 1.47 6.92 6.88
N LYS A 57 2.49 6.13 7.25
CA LYS A 57 3.04 5.06 6.41
C LYS A 57 2.14 3.83 6.30
N LYS A 58 1.16 3.69 7.18
CA LYS A 58 0.28 2.51 7.25
C LYS A 58 -1.14 2.83 6.82
N LYS A 59 -1.47 4.09 6.54
CA LYS A 59 -2.83 4.52 6.28
C LYS A 59 -3.03 4.91 4.82
N LEU A 60 -4.08 4.35 4.24
CA LEU A 60 -4.49 4.57 2.87
C LEU A 60 -5.96 5.00 2.83
N PHE A 61 -6.35 5.69 1.77
CA PHE A 61 -7.74 6.07 1.56
C PHE A 61 -8.12 6.09 0.08
N PHE A 62 -9.41 6.01 -0.18
CA PHE A 62 -10.00 6.33 -1.48
C PHE A 62 -11.29 7.13 -1.28
N LEU A 63 -11.64 7.96 -2.27
CA LEU A 63 -12.96 8.57 -2.30
C LEU A 63 -13.92 7.60 -2.98
N THR A 64 -15.16 7.54 -2.49
CA THR A 64 -16.21 6.72 -3.09
C THR A 64 -16.39 7.02 -4.59
N SER A 65 -16.17 8.27 -5.00
CA SER A 65 -16.23 8.73 -6.40
C SER A 65 -15.09 8.23 -7.29
N ASP A 66 -13.97 7.77 -6.72
CA ASP A 66 -12.82 7.28 -7.49
C ASP A 66 -12.95 5.78 -7.84
N ALA A 67 -13.83 5.06 -7.16
CA ALA A 67 -14.07 3.66 -7.41
C ALA A 67 -15.11 3.49 -8.54
N THR A 68 -14.81 2.66 -9.52
CA THR A 68 -15.77 2.29 -10.57
C THR A 68 -16.99 1.57 -9.99
N ASP A 69 -16.75 0.77 -8.95
CA ASP A 69 -17.76 0.06 -8.18
C ASP A 69 -17.39 0.17 -6.68
N PRO A 70 -17.88 1.21 -5.98
CA PRO A 70 -17.51 1.47 -4.59
C PRO A 70 -17.96 0.37 -3.63
N ASP A 71 -19.12 -0.23 -3.87
CA ASP A 71 -19.67 -1.30 -3.02
C ASP A 71 -18.84 -2.58 -3.17
N LYS A 72 -18.43 -2.92 -4.39
CA LYS A 72 -17.51 -4.04 -4.62
C LYS A 72 -16.14 -3.80 -4.00
N PHE A 73 -15.59 -2.60 -4.14
CA PHE A 73 -14.28 -2.29 -3.56
C PHE A 73 -14.35 -2.36 -2.03
N TYR A 74 -15.36 -1.72 -1.42
CA TYR A 74 -15.55 -1.70 0.02
C TYR A 74 -15.82 -3.10 0.59
N SER A 75 -16.68 -3.89 -0.06
CA SER A 75 -16.93 -5.28 0.36
C SER A 75 -15.69 -6.17 0.23
N THR A 76 -14.86 -5.99 -0.80
CA THR A 76 -13.60 -6.73 -0.93
C THR A 76 -12.61 -6.33 0.16
N LEU A 77 -12.51 -5.04 0.47
CA LEU A 77 -11.68 -4.52 1.57
C LEU A 77 -12.12 -5.11 2.91
N LEU A 78 -13.42 -5.10 3.20
CA LEU A 78 -13.98 -5.72 4.40
C LEU A 78 -13.75 -7.23 4.45
N MET A 79 -13.88 -7.93 3.32
CA MET A 79 -13.61 -9.36 3.24
C MET A 79 -12.12 -9.66 3.52
N ALA A 80 -11.19 -8.90 2.93
CA ALA A 80 -9.77 -9.04 3.19
C ALA A 80 -9.42 -8.76 4.66
N TYR A 81 -10.06 -7.76 5.27
CA TYR A 81 -9.94 -7.47 6.70
C TYR A 81 -10.46 -8.63 7.56
N ALA A 82 -11.70 -9.07 7.34
CA ALA A 82 -12.35 -10.12 8.12
C ALA A 82 -11.66 -11.49 7.98
N SER A 83 -11.15 -11.80 6.79
CA SER A 83 -10.43 -13.06 6.53
C SER A 83 -8.95 -13.02 6.93
N GLY A 84 -8.40 -11.84 7.26
CA GLY A 84 -6.98 -11.67 7.54
C GLY A 84 -6.06 -11.96 6.33
N LYS A 85 -6.63 -11.99 5.12
CA LYS A 85 -5.89 -12.19 3.88
C LYS A 85 -5.04 -10.98 3.55
N ARG A 86 -3.95 -11.22 2.82
CA ARG A 86 -3.08 -10.14 2.36
C ARG A 86 -3.66 -9.53 1.10
N MET A 87 -3.59 -8.21 0.97
CA MET A 87 -4.00 -7.50 -0.23
C MET A 87 -2.84 -6.69 -0.81
N LYS A 88 -2.90 -6.44 -2.12
CA LYS A 88 -2.15 -5.35 -2.78
C LYS A 88 -3.14 -4.37 -3.37
N VAL A 89 -2.83 -3.08 -3.25
CA VAL A 89 -3.57 -2.00 -3.88
C VAL A 89 -2.63 -1.18 -4.74
N TYR A 90 -3.18 -0.55 -5.77
CA TYR A 90 -2.42 0.40 -6.57
C TYR A 90 -2.51 1.79 -5.96
N LEU A 91 -1.36 2.39 -5.69
CA LEU A 91 -1.23 3.74 -5.19
C LEU A 91 -1.57 4.73 -6.31
N HIS A 92 -2.11 5.89 -5.94
CA HIS A 92 -2.33 6.97 -6.91
C HIS A 92 -0.99 7.56 -7.36
N ASP A 93 -0.84 7.77 -8.67
CA ASP A 93 0.31 8.42 -9.30
C ASP A 93 -0.18 9.61 -10.16
N PRO A 94 0.23 10.86 -9.86
CA PRO A 94 1.17 11.29 -8.82
C PRO A 94 0.65 11.03 -7.40
N VAL A 95 1.58 10.98 -6.44
CA VAL A 95 1.26 10.77 -5.01
C VAL A 95 0.34 11.87 -4.50
N VAL A 96 -0.81 11.46 -3.94
CA VAL A 96 -1.77 12.37 -3.29
C VAL A 96 -1.89 12.02 -1.81
N CYS A 97 -1.54 12.96 -0.95
CA CYS A 97 -1.72 12.85 0.49
C CYS A 97 -3.00 13.58 0.92
N GLY A 98 -3.88 12.87 1.62
CA GLY A 98 -5.17 13.38 2.07
C GLY A 98 -5.24 13.61 3.58
N PRO A 99 -6.46 13.64 4.14
CA PRO A 99 -6.68 13.72 5.58
C PRO A 99 -5.91 12.63 6.34
N GLU A 100 -5.58 12.93 7.60
CA GLU A 100 -4.84 12.01 8.49
C GLU A 100 -3.47 11.58 7.94
N ASN A 101 -2.93 12.34 6.99
CA ASN A 101 -1.68 12.04 6.28
C ASN A 101 -1.69 10.69 5.55
N ALA A 102 -2.87 10.19 5.20
CA ALA A 102 -3.03 8.94 4.45
C ALA A 102 -2.75 9.16 2.95
N GLN A 103 -2.23 8.13 2.27
CA GLN A 103 -2.04 8.18 0.81
C GLN A 103 -3.28 7.70 0.07
N LYS A 104 -3.63 8.41 -1.01
CA LYS A 104 -4.72 8.03 -1.91
C LYS A 104 -4.33 6.82 -2.74
N ILE A 105 -5.25 5.86 -2.89
CA ILE A 105 -5.11 4.74 -3.83
C ILE A 105 -5.87 5.01 -5.13
N ASN A 106 -5.52 4.28 -6.19
CA ASN A 106 -6.29 4.21 -7.42
C ASN A 106 -7.35 3.11 -7.30
N ALA A 107 -8.58 3.49 -6.93
CA ALA A 107 -9.68 2.58 -6.66
C ALA A 107 -10.45 2.09 -7.90
N ALA A 108 -10.04 2.50 -9.11
CA ALA A 108 -10.71 2.18 -10.38
C ALA A 108 -10.46 0.73 -10.88
N ASN A 109 -10.44 -0.26 -9.98
CA ASN A 109 -10.26 -1.72 -10.20
C ASN A 109 -8.84 -2.31 -10.05
N PHE A 110 -7.94 -1.67 -9.31
CA PHE A 110 -6.59 -2.22 -9.09
C PHE A 110 -6.39 -2.71 -7.65
N PHE A 111 -6.94 -3.88 -7.33
CA PHE A 111 -6.64 -4.60 -6.09
C PHE A 111 -6.52 -6.11 -6.32
N TYR A 112 -5.62 -6.75 -5.57
CA TYR A 112 -5.47 -8.20 -5.54
C TYR A 112 -5.55 -8.69 -4.10
N VAL A 113 -6.35 -9.73 -3.84
CA VAL A 113 -6.37 -10.44 -2.56
C VAL A 113 -5.65 -11.77 -2.76
N PHE A 114 -4.71 -12.07 -1.86
CA PHE A 114 -3.90 -13.28 -1.88
C PHE A 114 -4.39 -14.23 -0.78
N ASP A 115 -4.36 -15.53 -1.07
CA ASP A 115 -4.59 -16.58 -0.06
C ASP A 115 -3.51 -16.59 1.02
#